data_AF-A0A957SDM2-F1
#
_entry.id   AF-A0A957SDM2-F1
#
_cell.length_a   1.000
_cell.length_b   1.000
_cell.length_c   1.000
_cell.angle_alpha   90.00
_cell.angle_beta   90.00
_cell.angle_gamma   90.00
#
_symmetry.space_group_name_H-M   'P 1'
#
loop_
_entity.id
_entity.type
_entity.pdbx_description
1 polymer ?
#
loop_
_entity_poly.entity_id
_entity_poly.type
_entity_poly.pdbx_seq_one_letter_code
_entity_poly.pdbx_strand_id
1 'polypeptide(L)'
;NEKPEVAPFNRSAWVPVPEARRGTKIQFGGGHMAMLFKDGGNKEEAFGVTEWIQSDYVCNLIFDKIGWLPAYLPYFDNADQEKYPGLKFYFDSVKEATYWGPFIICEIQSFIETQYQQVREQVFRGEITATEAAAQLQDEAVKEWKAAGFA
;
A
#
# COMPACT_ATOMS: atom_id res chain seq x y z
N ASN A 1 -1.68 18.74 3.76
CA ASN A 1 -2.35 17.53 3.25
C ASN A 1 -2.06 16.29 4.07
N GLU A 2 -1.11 16.30 5.01
CA GLU A 2 -1.01 15.27 6.05
C GLU A 2 -1.26 15.95 7.40
N LYS A 3 -2.16 15.38 8.21
CA LYS A 3 -2.53 15.87 9.55
C LYS A 3 -1.50 15.33 10.56
N PRO A 4 -0.42 16.08 10.91
CA PRO A 4 0.67 15.54 11.71
C PRO A 4 0.21 15.22 13.13
N GLU A 5 -0.85 15.86 13.60
CA GLU A 5 -1.53 15.55 14.85
C GLU A 5 -2.23 14.20 14.85
N VAL A 6 -2.58 13.65 13.67
CA VAL A 6 -3.24 12.34 13.53
C VAL A 6 -2.21 11.21 13.43
N ALA A 7 -1.03 11.47 12.88
CA ALA A 7 0.01 10.45 12.67
C ALA A 7 0.42 9.68 13.96
N PRO A 8 0.53 10.29 15.15
CA PRO A 8 0.80 9.58 16.41
C PRO A 8 -0.30 8.58 16.82
N PHE A 9 -1.52 8.75 16.30
CA PHE A 9 -2.64 7.85 16.54
C PHE A 9 -2.78 6.78 15.46
N ASN A 10 -1.95 6.79 14.42
CA ASN A 10 -2.01 5.78 13.38
C ASN A 10 -1.62 4.43 13.98
N ARG A 11 -2.59 3.52 14.04
CA ARG A 11 -2.44 2.16 14.57
C ARG A 11 -2.41 1.21 13.38
N SER A 12 -1.23 0.78 12.98
CA SER A 12 -1.10 -0.29 11.99
C SER A 12 -1.71 -1.58 12.54
N ALA A 13 -2.60 -2.19 11.76
CA ALA A 13 -3.30 -3.42 12.12
C ALA A 13 -3.59 -4.24 10.86
N TRP A 14 -3.99 -5.50 11.05
CA TRP A 14 -4.45 -6.35 9.95
C TRP A 14 -5.66 -5.74 9.26
N VAL A 15 -5.69 -5.83 7.93
CA VAL A 15 -6.86 -5.43 7.15
C VAL A 15 -8.10 -6.20 7.59
N PRO A 16 -9.29 -5.57 7.61
CA PRO A 16 -10.52 -6.29 7.87
C PRO A 16 -10.76 -7.34 6.79
N VAL A 17 -11.32 -8.47 7.20
CA VAL A 17 -11.61 -9.61 6.32
C VAL A 17 -13.08 -9.99 6.45
N PRO A 18 -13.72 -10.48 5.37
CA PRO A 18 -15.09 -10.98 5.46
C PRO A 18 -15.18 -12.16 6.42
N GLU A 19 -16.40 -12.45 6.90
CA GLU A 19 -16.65 -13.52 7.88
C GLU A 19 -16.04 -14.87 7.48
N ALA A 20 -16.16 -15.23 6.21
CA ALA A 20 -15.61 -16.48 5.66
C ALA A 20 -14.08 -16.61 5.81
N ARG A 21 -13.38 -15.49 6.10
CA ARG A 21 -11.93 -15.42 6.31
C ARG A 21 -11.57 -14.97 7.72
N ARG A 22 -12.50 -15.00 8.68
CA ARG A 22 -12.28 -14.56 10.07
C ARG A 22 -10.95 -15.07 10.62
N GLY A 23 -10.17 -14.15 11.19
CA GLY A 23 -8.85 -14.46 11.79
C GLY A 23 -7.69 -14.56 10.81
N THR A 24 -7.95 -14.48 9.50
CA THR A 24 -6.88 -14.44 8.50
C THR A 24 -6.07 -13.16 8.64
N LYS A 25 -4.76 -13.29 8.85
CA LYS A 25 -3.78 -12.21 8.78
C LYS A 25 -3.28 -12.10 7.34
N ILE A 26 -3.94 -11.26 6.54
CA ILE A 26 -3.61 -11.06 5.13
C ILE A 26 -2.42 -10.13 5.01
N GLN A 27 -1.42 -10.55 4.22
CA GLN A 27 -0.33 -9.70 3.75
C GLN A 27 -0.12 -9.89 2.24
N PHE A 28 0.42 -8.89 1.58
CA PHE A 28 0.91 -8.99 0.20
C PHE A 28 2.18 -8.15 0.04
N GLY A 29 3.05 -8.56 -0.88
CA GLY A 29 4.22 -7.75 -1.25
C GLY A 29 3.79 -6.62 -2.18
N GLY A 30 3.96 -5.37 -1.74
CA GLY A 30 3.90 -4.18 -2.60
C GLY A 30 5.26 -3.53 -2.74
N GLY A 31 5.31 -2.36 -3.38
CA GLY A 31 6.51 -1.51 -3.42
C GLY A 31 6.79 -0.90 -4.78
N HIS A 32 7.86 -0.10 -4.82
CA HIS A 32 8.39 0.49 -6.04
C HIS A 32 9.64 -0.28 -6.44
N MET A 33 9.66 -0.77 -7.67
CA MET A 33 10.76 -1.58 -8.18
C MET A 33 11.76 -0.72 -8.95
N ALA A 34 13.04 -1.03 -8.79
CA ALA A 34 14.05 -0.62 -9.74
C ALA A 34 13.83 -1.43 -11.03
N MET A 35 13.47 -0.75 -12.12
CA MET A 35 13.12 -1.40 -13.38
C MET A 35 14.11 -1.00 -14.47
N LEU A 36 14.57 -2.00 -15.21
CA LEU A 36 15.38 -1.82 -16.42
C LEU A 36 14.52 -2.18 -17.64
N PHE A 37 14.44 -1.26 -18.59
CA PHE A 37 13.75 -1.54 -19.85
C PHE A 37 14.58 -2.52 -20.68
N LYS A 38 13.96 -3.65 -21.06
CA LYS A 38 14.58 -4.72 -21.83
C LYS A 38 15.28 -4.21 -23.10
N ASP A 39 14.60 -3.31 -23.81
CA ASP A 39 15.07 -2.73 -25.08
C ASP A 39 15.73 -1.35 -24.88
N GLY A 40 16.08 -0.99 -23.64
CA GLY A 40 16.80 0.23 -23.34
C GLY A 40 18.22 0.23 -23.91
N GLY A 41 18.63 1.35 -24.48
CA GLY A 41 19.95 1.51 -25.10
C GLY A 41 21.13 1.48 -24.12
N ASN A 42 20.89 1.79 -22.84
CA ASN A 42 21.93 1.92 -21.79
C ASN A 42 21.69 0.96 -20.61
N LYS A 43 21.09 -0.22 -20.86
CA LYS A 43 20.67 -1.14 -19.77
C LYS A 43 21.84 -1.71 -18.97
N GLU A 44 23.01 -1.89 -19.59
CA GLU A 44 24.21 -2.41 -18.93
C GLU A 44 24.77 -1.37 -17.94
N GLU A 45 24.82 -0.10 -18.34
CA GLU A 45 25.24 1.00 -17.48
C GLU A 45 24.22 1.26 -16.36
N ALA A 46 22.93 1.15 -16.68
CA ALA A 46 21.84 1.33 -15.71
C ALA A 46 21.78 0.20 -14.66
N PHE A 47 22.33 -0.98 -14.95
CA PHE A 47 22.43 -2.07 -13.98
C PHE A 47 23.23 -1.66 -12.74
N GLY A 48 24.40 -1.04 -12.93
CA GLY A 48 25.23 -0.58 -11.81
C GLY A 48 24.52 0.46 -10.92
N VAL A 49 23.70 1.33 -11.51
CA VAL A 49 22.88 2.28 -10.76
C VAL A 49 21.77 1.56 -9.98
N THR A 50 21.14 0.57 -10.60
CA THR A 50 20.07 -0.25 -10.01
C THR A 50 20.57 -1.08 -8.82
N GLU A 51 21.80 -1.58 -8.89
CA GLU A 51 22.47 -2.23 -7.76
C GLU A 51 22.79 -1.22 -6.65
N TRP A 52 23.34 -0.06 -7.02
CA TRP A 52 23.72 0.97 -6.04
C TRP A 52 22.53 1.48 -5.22
N ILE A 53 21.36 1.70 -5.83
CA ILE A 53 20.17 2.14 -5.10
C ILE A 53 19.59 1.09 -4.14
N GLN A 54 20.07 -0.15 -4.22
CA GLN A 54 19.73 -1.25 -3.30
C GLN A 54 20.85 -1.53 -2.28
N SER A 55 21.93 -0.75 -2.28
CA SER A 55 22.99 -0.86 -1.28
C SER A 55 22.48 -0.48 0.12
N ASP A 56 23.13 -1.01 1.16
CA ASP A 56 22.82 -0.68 2.56
C ASP A 56 22.81 0.83 2.83
N TYR A 57 23.70 1.59 2.18
CA TYR A 57 23.72 3.05 2.28
C TYR A 57 22.40 3.69 1.83
N VAL A 58 21.88 3.29 0.66
CA VAL A 58 20.64 3.87 0.12
C VAL A 58 19.43 3.33 0.86
N CYS A 59 19.43 2.05 1.25
CA CYS A 59 18.41 1.46 2.10
C CYS A 59 18.27 2.21 3.44
N ASN A 60 19.39 2.48 4.11
CA ASN A 60 19.43 3.29 5.33
C ASN A 60 18.93 4.71 5.08
N LEU A 61 19.37 5.35 3.98
CA LEU A 61 18.93 6.71 3.65
C LEU A 61 17.41 6.80 3.47
N ILE A 62 16.81 5.85 2.75
CA ILE A 62 15.36 5.78 2.53
C ILE A 62 14.64 5.58 3.86
N PHE A 63 15.09 4.60 4.64
CA PHE A 63 14.47 4.28 5.92
C PHE A 63 14.54 5.46 6.90
N ASP A 64 15.70 6.10 7.00
CA ASP A 64 15.96 7.20 7.94
C ASP A 64 15.23 8.49 7.59
N LYS A 65 14.94 8.72 6.31
CA LYS A 65 14.33 9.97 5.85
C LYS A 65 12.82 9.89 5.78
N ILE A 66 12.27 8.76 5.33
CA ILE A 66 10.83 8.65 5.05
C ILE A 66 10.18 7.40 5.66
N GLY A 67 10.92 6.58 6.42
CA GLY A 67 10.38 5.40 7.09
C GLY A 67 9.94 4.27 6.14
N TRP A 68 10.30 4.34 4.86
CA TRP A 68 10.01 3.28 3.90
C TRP A 68 10.93 2.09 4.14
N LEU A 69 10.32 0.90 4.28
CA LEU A 69 11.05 -0.35 4.44
C LEU A 69 11.61 -0.81 3.09
N PRO A 70 12.94 -0.94 2.95
CA PRO A 70 13.55 -1.51 1.76
C PRO A 70 13.10 -2.96 1.57
N ALA A 71 12.77 -3.35 0.33
CA ALA A 71 12.37 -4.72 -0.01
C ALA A 71 13.58 -5.69 -0.12
N TYR A 72 14.51 -5.60 0.83
CA TYR A 72 15.71 -6.42 0.92
C TYR A 72 15.67 -7.21 2.22
N LEU A 73 15.40 -8.52 2.16
CA LEU A 73 15.13 -9.33 3.35
C LEU A 73 16.23 -9.22 4.44
N PRO A 74 17.54 -9.28 4.15
CA PRO A 74 18.58 -9.11 5.15
C PRO A 74 18.57 -7.74 5.86
N TYR A 75 17.99 -6.71 5.25
CA TYR A 75 17.82 -5.41 5.90
C TYR A 75 16.91 -5.51 7.12
N PHE A 76 15.92 -6.40 7.10
CA PHE A 76 14.96 -6.54 8.19
C PHE A 76 15.58 -7.03 9.49
N ASP A 77 16.70 -7.76 9.40
CA ASP A 77 17.40 -8.31 10.56
C ASP A 77 18.18 -7.24 11.34
N ASN A 78 18.54 -6.13 10.70
CA ASN A 78 19.42 -5.11 11.27
C ASN A 78 18.73 -3.73 11.44
N ALA A 79 17.63 -3.49 10.74
CA ALA A 79 16.91 -2.22 10.83
C ALA A 79 16.30 -1.99 12.23
N ASP A 80 16.32 -0.74 12.69
CA ASP A 80 15.65 -0.34 13.93
C ASP A 80 14.12 -0.39 13.78
N GLN A 81 13.51 -1.45 14.30
CA GLN A 81 12.09 -1.72 14.17
C GLN A 81 11.21 -0.80 15.02
N GLU A 82 11.80 -0.09 15.99
CA GLU A 82 11.10 0.83 16.92
C GLU A 82 11.23 2.30 16.51
N LYS A 83 12.00 2.59 15.44
CA LYS A 83 12.31 3.95 15.00
C LYS A 83 11.06 4.82 14.76
N TYR A 84 9.99 4.22 14.25
CA TYR A 84 8.74 4.92 13.94
C TYR A 84 7.53 4.20 14.56
N PRO A 85 6.58 4.93 15.17
CA PRO A 85 5.35 4.33 15.68
C PRO A 85 4.58 3.55 14.61
N GLY A 86 4.12 2.34 14.95
CA GLY A 86 3.39 1.45 14.04
C GLY A 86 4.26 0.64 13.09
N LEU A 87 5.56 0.96 12.98
CA LEU A 87 6.45 0.27 12.06
C LEU A 87 6.72 -1.19 12.45
N LYS A 88 6.84 -1.45 13.76
CA LYS A 88 6.98 -2.80 14.31
C LYS A 88 5.94 -3.78 13.75
N PHE A 89 4.68 -3.33 13.59
CA PHE A 89 3.64 -4.15 13.00
C PHE A 89 4.04 -4.68 11.62
N TYR A 90 4.65 -3.85 10.76
CA TYR A 90 5.06 -4.28 9.43
C TYR A 90 6.20 -5.31 9.47
N PHE A 91 7.19 -5.15 10.33
CA PHE A 91 8.23 -6.16 10.55
C PHE A 91 7.65 -7.49 11.02
N ASP A 92 6.80 -7.43 12.06
CA ASP A 92 6.15 -8.62 12.62
C ASP A 92 5.21 -9.26 11.58
N SER A 93 4.51 -8.45 10.77
CA SER A 93 3.56 -8.94 9.78
C SER A 93 4.18 -9.87 8.73
N VAL A 94 5.47 -9.69 8.42
CA VAL A 94 6.18 -10.56 7.47
C VAL A 94 6.20 -12.01 7.99
N LYS A 95 6.32 -12.18 9.32
CA LYS A 95 6.41 -13.47 10.00
C LYS A 95 5.04 -13.98 10.46
N GLU A 96 4.15 -13.07 10.83
CA GLU A 96 2.84 -13.40 11.41
C GLU A 96 1.73 -13.60 10.39
N ALA A 97 1.89 -13.14 9.15
CA ALA A 97 0.88 -13.30 8.12
C ALA A 97 0.54 -14.79 7.91
N THR A 98 -0.74 -15.11 7.96
CA THR A 98 -1.25 -16.47 7.72
C THR A 98 -1.65 -16.67 6.27
N TYR A 99 -1.63 -15.60 5.48
CA TYR A 99 -1.91 -15.62 4.05
C TYR A 99 -1.08 -14.56 3.33
N TRP A 100 -0.24 -15.02 2.40
CA TRP A 100 0.46 -14.18 1.43
C TRP A 100 -0.27 -14.20 0.11
N GLY A 101 -1.02 -13.13 -0.15
CA GLY A 101 -1.83 -13.01 -1.36
C GLY A 101 -1.03 -12.52 -2.56
N PRO A 102 -1.48 -12.83 -3.78
CA PRO A 102 -1.09 -12.04 -4.93
C PRO A 102 -1.59 -10.60 -4.74
N PHE A 103 -1.04 -9.67 -5.52
CA PHE A 103 -1.61 -8.34 -5.63
C PHE A 103 -3.08 -8.50 -6.07
N ILE A 104 -4.03 -8.17 -5.19
CA ILE A 104 -5.45 -8.27 -5.52
C ILE A 104 -5.74 -7.08 -6.42
N ILE A 105 -5.80 -7.35 -7.72
CA ILE A 105 -6.19 -6.35 -8.71
C ILE A 105 -7.70 -6.39 -8.79
N CYS A 106 -8.34 -5.25 -8.53
CA CYS A 106 -9.74 -5.05 -8.89
C CYS A 106 -9.77 -4.48 -10.30
N GLU A 107 -10.49 -5.12 -11.21
CA GLU A 107 -10.54 -4.75 -12.63
C GLU A 107 -11.07 -3.32 -12.85
N ILE A 108 -11.87 -2.83 -11.90
CA ILE A 108 -12.43 -1.47 -11.88
C ILE A 108 -11.72 -0.56 -10.87
N GLN A 109 -10.53 -0.93 -10.38
CA GLN A 109 -9.81 -0.23 -9.30
C GLN A 109 -9.67 1.27 -9.59
N SER A 110 -9.19 1.66 -10.77
CA SER A 110 -8.96 3.08 -11.10
C SER A 110 -10.26 3.89 -11.10
N PHE A 111 -11.37 3.29 -11.50
CA PHE A 111 -12.68 3.94 -11.42
C PHE A 111 -13.09 4.16 -9.96
N ILE A 112 -13.00 3.12 -9.13
CA ILE A 112 -13.35 3.20 -7.70
C ILE A 112 -12.46 4.19 -6.95
N GLU A 113 -11.16 4.22 -7.24
CA GLU A 113 -10.25 5.20 -6.64
C GLU A 113 -10.68 6.64 -6.96
N THR A 114 -11.09 6.89 -8.20
CA THR A 114 -11.60 8.20 -8.63
C THR A 114 -12.90 8.56 -7.88
N GLN A 115 -13.86 7.63 -7.82
CA GLN A 115 -15.12 7.84 -7.09
C GLN A 115 -14.89 8.07 -5.60
N TYR A 116 -13.97 7.31 -4.99
CA TYR A 116 -13.59 7.45 -3.59
C TYR A 116 -13.07 8.87 -3.28
N GLN A 117 -12.19 9.41 -4.12
CA GLN A 117 -11.69 10.79 -3.93
C GLN A 117 -12.85 11.79 -3.96
N GLN A 118 -13.79 11.64 -4.89
CA GLN A 118 -14.93 12.54 -5.03
C GLN A 118 -15.83 12.51 -3.79
N VAL A 119 -16.29 11.34 -3.36
CA VAL A 119 -17.18 11.22 -2.19
C VAL A 119 -16.46 11.62 -0.90
N ARG A 120 -15.14 11.37 -0.78
CA ARG A 120 -14.35 11.83 0.36
C ARG A 120 -14.33 13.35 0.46
N GLU A 121 -14.17 14.06 -0.65
CA GLU A 121 -14.20 15.52 -0.66
C GLU A 121 -15.58 16.08 -0.27
N GLN A 122 -16.67 15.45 -0.73
CA GLN A 122 -18.03 15.84 -0.34
C GLN A 122 -18.26 15.67 1.17
N VAL A 123 -17.78 14.56 1.75
CA VAL A 123 -17.82 14.34 3.21
C VAL A 123 -17.01 15.40 3.95
N PHE A 124 -15.79 15.71 3.49
CA PHE A 124 -14.95 16.74 4.11
C PHE A 124 -15.55 18.14 4.03
N ARG A 125 -16.37 18.41 3.02
CA ARG A 125 -17.11 19.66 2.86
C ARG A 125 -18.45 19.68 3.61
N GLY A 126 -18.84 18.56 4.23
CA GLY A 126 -20.11 18.43 4.93
C GLY A 126 -21.33 18.39 4.01
N GLU A 127 -21.14 18.07 2.73
CA GLU A 127 -22.21 17.99 1.73
C GLU A 127 -23.01 16.70 1.88
N ILE A 128 -22.33 15.60 2.25
CA ILE A 128 -22.92 14.29 2.57
C ILE A 128 -22.29 13.70 3.83
N THR A 129 -22.97 12.75 4.45
CA THR A 129 -22.43 11.95 5.55
C THR A 129 -21.51 10.83 5.05
N ALA A 130 -20.65 10.30 5.92
CA ALA A 130 -19.80 9.15 5.60
C ALA A 130 -20.63 7.90 5.23
N THR A 131 -21.82 7.74 5.82
CA THR A 131 -22.74 6.64 5.49
C THR A 131 -23.29 6.76 4.08
N GLU A 132 -23.71 7.97 3.67
CA GLU A 132 -24.18 8.24 2.32
C GLU A 132 -23.06 8.06 1.29
N ALA A 133 -21.84 8.53 1.60
CA ALA A 133 -20.66 8.35 0.75
C ALA A 133 -20.34 6.86 0.51
N ALA A 134 -20.41 6.03 1.56
CA ALA A 134 -20.18 4.59 1.45
C ALA A 134 -21.26 3.90 0.58
N ALA A 135 -22.52 4.28 0.75
CA ALA A 135 -23.63 3.76 -0.07
C ALA A 135 -23.47 4.15 -1.54
N GLN A 136 -23.14 5.41 -1.82
CA GLN A 136 -22.91 5.90 -3.18
C GLN A 136 -21.74 5.18 -3.85
N LEU A 137 -20.62 5.00 -3.14
CA LEU A 137 -19.46 4.29 -3.68
C LEU A 137 -19.79 2.83 -4.04
N GLN A 138 -20.59 2.16 -3.20
CA GLN A 138 -21.06 0.80 -3.47
C GLN A 138 -21.98 0.75 -4.70
N ASP A 139 -22.89 1.70 -4.85
CA ASP A 139 -23.80 1.76 -6.00
C ASP A 139 -23.03 1.99 -7.31
N GLU A 140 -22.07 2.93 -7.32
CA GLU A 140 -21.22 3.19 -8.48
C GLU A 140 -20.34 1.98 -8.82
N ALA A 141 -19.81 1.27 -7.83
CA ALA A 141 -19.06 0.04 -8.05
C ALA A 141 -19.90 -1.03 -8.76
N VAL A 142 -21.14 -1.25 -8.33
CA VAL A 142 -22.05 -2.24 -8.94
C VAL A 142 -22.44 -1.85 -10.37
N LYS A 143 -22.64 -0.55 -10.63
CA LYS A 143 -22.94 -0.04 -11.97
C LYS A 143 -21.75 -0.28 -12.91
N GLU A 144 -20.55 0.12 -12.50
CA GLU A 144 -19.35 -0.03 -13.32
C GLU A 144 -19.00 -1.50 -13.54
N TRP A 145 -19.11 -2.34 -12.51
CA TRP A 145 -18.86 -3.78 -12.65
C TRP A 145 -19.74 -4.42 -13.74
N LYS A 146 -21.02 -4.02 -13.81
CA LYS A 146 -21.94 -4.45 -14.88
C LYS A 146 -21.59 -3.83 -16.24
N ALA A 147 -21.30 -2.54 -16.28
CA ALA A 147 -20.99 -1.83 -17.52
C ALA A 147 -19.70 -2.33 -18.18
N ALA A 148 -18.70 -2.69 -17.36
CA ALA A 148 -17.43 -3.25 -17.79
C ALA A 148 -17.51 -4.74 -18.19
N GLY A 149 -18.65 -5.40 -17.97
CA GLY A 149 -18.91 -6.78 -18.41
C GLY A 149 -18.39 -7.87 -17.46
N PHE A 150 -18.20 -7.55 -16.18
CA PHE A 150 -17.74 -8.52 -15.17
C PHE A 150 -18.89 -9.18 -14.38
N ALA A 151 -20.15 -8.82 -14.67
CA ALA A 151 -21.36 -9.28 -13.99
C ALA A 151 -22.16 -10.32 -14.79
#